data_AF-A0A7S0ESP6-F1
#
_entry.id   AF-A0A7S0ESP6-F1
#
_cell.length_a   1.000
_cell.length_b   1.000
_cell.length_c   1.000
_cell.angle_alpha   90.00
_cell.angle_beta   90.00
_cell.angle_gamma   90.00
#
_symmetry.space_group_name_H-M   'P 1'
#
loop_
_entity.id
_entity.type
_entity.pdbx_description
1 polymer ?
#
loop_
_entity_poly.entity_id
_entity_poly.type
_entity_poly.pdbx_seq_one_letter_code
_entity_poly.pdbx_strand_id
1 'polypeptide(L)'
;DKRFLAVVVSFVTFFMSSVLDNLTTTIVMCSVLGKLLPSSEKETRRLLGGLAVIAANAGGAWSPIGDVTTTMLWMGGQITVLPLITKVFFPSLACVLGALGWHLFTTDTKALESPEPSSSEVPRGGSLIFSVGVGGLLFVPVFKTISHLPPFAGMLLATAAIWAITDRLHGNDRPELKVPEALRRIDTSGALFFLGILM
;
A
#
# COMPACT_ATOMS: atom_id res chain seq x y z
N ASP A 1 -22.64 -6.59 4.17
CA ASP A 1 -22.49 -7.96 3.62
C ASP A 1 -21.01 -8.31 3.51
N LYS A 2 -20.58 -9.48 4.02
CA LYS A 2 -19.18 -9.96 3.97
C LYS A 2 -18.69 -10.18 2.54
N ARG A 3 -19.56 -10.65 1.63
CA ARG A 3 -19.20 -10.91 0.23
C ARG A 3 -18.88 -9.64 -0.52
N PHE A 4 -19.78 -8.66 -0.39
CA PHE A 4 -19.57 -7.33 -0.95
C PHE A 4 -18.28 -6.70 -0.41
N LEU A 5 -18.05 -6.80 0.91
CA LEU A 5 -16.82 -6.29 1.52
C LEU A 5 -15.57 -6.96 0.94
N ALA A 6 -15.57 -8.29 0.74
CA ALA A 6 -14.45 -9.01 0.14
C ALA A 6 -14.13 -8.52 -1.28
N VAL A 7 -15.16 -8.27 -2.10
CA VAL A 7 -15.00 -7.71 -3.45
C VAL A 7 -14.39 -6.32 -3.38
N VAL A 8 -14.97 -5.42 -2.58
CA VAL A 8 -14.49 -4.04 -2.46
C VAL A 8 -13.05 -4.02 -1.96
N VAL A 9 -12.73 -4.76 -0.90
CA VAL A 9 -11.36 -4.85 -0.37
C VAL A 9 -10.40 -5.35 -1.44
N SER A 10 -10.72 -6.42 -2.16
CA SER A 10 -9.82 -6.99 -3.16
C SER A 10 -9.54 -6.01 -4.31
N PHE A 11 -10.57 -5.39 -4.89
CA PHE A 11 -10.39 -4.47 -6.01
C PHE A 11 -9.75 -3.15 -5.60
N VAL A 12 -10.17 -2.55 -4.48
CA VAL A 12 -9.55 -1.32 -3.97
C VAL A 12 -8.07 -1.56 -3.69
N THR A 13 -7.73 -2.68 -3.03
CA THR A 13 -6.33 -3.02 -2.73
C THR A 13 -5.51 -3.23 -4.00
N PHE A 14 -6.06 -3.93 -5.00
CA PHE A 14 -5.40 -4.19 -6.27
C PHE A 14 -5.02 -2.90 -7.02
N PHE A 15 -5.96 -1.97 -7.16
CA PHE A 15 -5.67 -0.70 -7.84
C PHE A 15 -4.82 0.23 -6.97
N MET A 16 -5.07 0.28 -5.66
CA MET A 16 -4.28 1.09 -4.75
C MET A 16 -2.80 0.68 -4.77
N SER A 17 -2.50 -0.62 -4.81
CA SER A 17 -1.13 -1.13 -4.86
C SER A 17 -0.44 -0.96 -6.22
N SER A 18 -1.17 -0.62 -7.28
CA SER A 18 -0.52 -0.24 -8.55
C SER A 18 0.15 1.13 -8.45
N VAL A 19 -0.27 1.94 -7.48
CA VAL A 19 0.27 3.28 -7.23
C VAL A 19 1.15 3.27 -5.97
N LEU A 20 0.63 2.70 -4.88
CA LEU A 20 1.33 2.53 -3.61
C LEU A 20 2.14 1.24 -3.61
N ASP A 21 3.27 1.24 -2.89
CA ASP A 21 4.04 0.03 -2.62
C ASP A 21 3.17 -1.06 -1.93
N ASN A 22 3.49 -2.34 -2.20
CA ASN A 22 2.69 -3.49 -1.76
C ASN A 22 2.60 -3.63 -0.22
N LEU A 23 3.68 -3.34 0.51
CA LEU A 23 3.72 -3.36 1.96
C LEU A 23 2.88 -2.21 2.51
N THR A 24 3.06 -1.00 1.96
CA THR A 24 2.30 0.18 2.36
C THR A 24 0.79 -0.06 2.18
N THR A 25 0.40 -0.60 1.03
CA THR A 25 -0.99 -0.95 0.72
C THR A 25 -1.54 -1.96 1.71
N THR A 26 -0.77 -3.02 2.01
CA THR A 26 -1.16 -4.05 2.98
C THR A 26 -1.38 -3.48 4.38
N ILE A 27 -0.47 -2.61 4.86
CA ILE A 27 -0.60 -1.98 6.18
C ILE A 27 -1.86 -1.12 6.26
N VAL A 28 -2.12 -0.30 5.24
CA VAL A 28 -3.31 0.55 5.17
C VAL A 28 -4.58 -0.31 5.21
N MET A 29 -4.64 -1.36 4.39
CA MET A 29 -5.82 -2.23 4.33
C MET A 29 -6.03 -3.03 5.62
N CYS A 30 -4.97 -3.51 6.26
CA CYS A 30 -5.05 -4.15 7.58
C CYS A 30 -5.58 -3.18 8.65
N SER A 31 -5.16 -1.90 8.62
CA SER A 31 -5.67 -0.87 9.53
C SER A 31 -7.15 -0.58 9.28
N VAL A 32 -7.55 -0.46 8.02
CA VAL A 32 -8.94 -0.22 7.60
C VAL A 32 -9.84 -1.40 8.02
N LEU A 33 -9.44 -2.65 7.76
CA LEU A 33 -10.16 -3.84 8.20
C LEU A 33 -10.25 -3.95 9.73
N GLY A 34 -9.22 -3.48 10.44
CA GLY A 34 -9.22 -3.39 11.91
C GLY A 34 -10.29 -2.45 12.46
N LYS A 35 -10.59 -1.36 11.74
CA LYS A 35 -11.63 -0.38 12.09
C LYS A 35 -13.03 -0.77 11.60
N LEU A 36 -13.12 -1.41 10.43
CA LEU A 36 -14.41 -1.77 9.80
C LEU A 36 -15.06 -2.99 10.42
N LEU A 37 -14.27 -3.98 10.87
CA LEU A 37 -14.79 -5.20 11.47
C LEU A 37 -14.70 -5.12 12.99
N PRO A 38 -15.71 -5.55 13.74
CA PRO A 38 -15.63 -5.66 15.19
C PRO A 38 -14.61 -6.74 15.62
N SER A 39 -14.10 -6.64 16.85
CA SER A 39 -13.10 -7.58 17.39
C SER A 39 -13.60 -9.02 17.51
N SER A 40 -14.92 -9.24 17.53
CA SER A 40 -15.57 -10.54 17.49
C SER A 40 -15.37 -11.28 16.15
N GLU A 41 -15.14 -10.55 15.05
CA GLU A 41 -15.03 -11.07 13.68
C GLU A 41 -13.56 -11.32 13.28
N LYS A 42 -12.77 -11.89 14.19
CA LYS A 42 -11.31 -12.07 14.02
C LYS A 42 -10.96 -12.97 12.84
N GLU A 43 -11.76 -14.01 12.59
CA GLU A 43 -11.56 -14.92 11.46
C GLU A 43 -11.83 -14.24 10.11
N THR A 44 -12.97 -13.55 10.00
CA THR A 44 -13.30 -12.71 8.82
C THR A 44 -12.19 -11.69 8.56
N ARG A 45 -11.68 -11.02 9.60
CA ARG A 45 -10.59 -10.04 9.46
C ARG A 45 -9.30 -10.67 8.94
N ARG A 46 -8.96 -11.88 9.38
CA ARG A 46 -7.78 -12.62 8.88
C ARG A 46 -7.94 -13.04 7.43
N LEU A 47 -9.11 -13.55 7.04
CA LEU A 47 -9.39 -13.95 5.66
C LEU A 47 -9.36 -12.76 4.71
N LEU A 48 -10.03 -11.66 5.06
CA LEU A 48 -10.00 -10.43 4.26
C LEU A 48 -8.61 -9.79 4.24
N GLY A 49 -7.85 -9.88 5.33
CA GLY A 49 -6.45 -9.46 5.38
C GLY A 49 -5.58 -10.27 4.42
N GLY A 50 -5.77 -11.60 4.36
CA GLY A 50 -5.10 -12.45 3.39
C GLY A 50 -5.46 -12.11 1.94
N LEU A 51 -6.73 -11.84 1.65
CA LEU A 51 -7.16 -11.34 0.34
C LEU A 51 -6.51 -10.01 -0.01
N ALA A 52 -6.42 -9.08 0.94
CA ALA A 52 -5.73 -7.81 0.74
C ALA A 52 -4.24 -8.02 0.42
N VAL A 53 -3.54 -8.93 1.10
CA VAL A 53 -2.14 -9.25 0.80
C VAL A 53 -1.98 -9.77 -0.64
N ILE A 54 -2.85 -10.70 -1.06
CA ILE A 54 -2.83 -11.25 -2.43
C ILE A 54 -3.10 -10.15 -3.46
N ALA A 55 -4.12 -9.33 -3.21
CA ALA A 55 -4.50 -8.24 -4.09
C ALA A 55 -3.42 -7.16 -4.18
N ALA A 56 -2.74 -6.83 -3.07
CA ALA A 56 -1.65 -5.86 -3.06
C ALA A 56 -0.48 -6.36 -3.91
N ASN A 57 -0.02 -7.60 -3.69
CA ASN A 57 1.08 -8.16 -4.47
C ASN A 57 0.75 -8.25 -5.97
N ALA A 58 -0.45 -8.71 -6.31
CA ALA A 58 -0.91 -8.77 -7.70
C ALA A 58 -1.01 -7.37 -8.32
N GLY A 59 -1.50 -6.39 -7.56
CA GLY A 59 -1.67 -5.00 -7.98
C GLY A 59 -0.36 -4.27 -8.23
N GLY A 60 0.66 -4.50 -7.40
CA GLY A 60 1.99 -3.92 -7.58
C GLY A 60 2.72 -4.45 -8.82
N ALA A 61 2.58 -5.75 -9.12
CA ALA A 61 3.34 -6.43 -10.16
C ALA A 61 3.11 -5.91 -11.59
N TRP A 62 1.92 -5.39 -11.92
CA TRP A 62 1.62 -4.90 -13.27
C TRP A 62 1.99 -3.42 -13.47
N SER A 63 2.42 -2.73 -12.42
CA SER A 63 2.84 -1.33 -12.46
C SER A 63 4.35 -1.19 -12.29
N PRO A 64 5.01 -0.26 -13.00
CA PRO A 64 6.45 -0.02 -12.86
C PRO A 64 6.86 0.62 -11.54
N ILE A 65 5.91 1.09 -10.71
CA ILE A 65 6.16 1.76 -9.43
C ILE A 65 5.61 0.95 -8.25
N GLY A 66 4.58 0.14 -8.48
CA GLY A 66 3.84 -0.55 -7.41
C GLY A 66 4.62 -1.68 -6.70
N ASP A 67 5.77 -2.09 -7.25
CA ASP A 67 6.65 -3.07 -6.63
C ASP A 67 8.14 -2.69 -6.80
N VAL A 68 8.95 -3.08 -5.83
CA VAL A 68 10.39 -2.77 -5.83
C VAL A 68 11.09 -3.45 -7.00
N THR A 69 10.72 -4.70 -7.32
CA THR A 69 11.34 -5.44 -8.43
C THR A 69 10.98 -4.85 -9.78
N THR A 70 9.73 -4.42 -10.00
CA THR A 70 9.33 -3.75 -11.24
C THR A 70 10.02 -2.39 -11.38
N THR A 71 10.12 -1.63 -10.29
CA THR A 71 10.87 -0.36 -10.25
C THR A 71 12.35 -0.60 -10.58
N MET A 72 12.97 -1.64 -10.02
CA MET A 72 14.35 -2.02 -10.27
C MET A 72 14.59 -2.36 -11.75
N LEU A 73 13.78 -3.25 -12.33
CA LEU A 73 13.88 -3.64 -13.74
C LEU A 73 13.67 -2.43 -14.67
N TRP A 74 12.78 -1.51 -14.29
CA TRP A 74 12.52 -0.29 -15.06
C TRP A 74 13.66 0.73 -14.96
N MET A 75 14.33 0.83 -13.82
CA MET A 75 15.55 1.63 -13.66
C MET A 75 16.73 1.02 -14.43
N GLY A 76 16.86 -0.31 -14.43
CA GLY A 76 17.90 -1.04 -15.16
C GLY A 76 17.67 -1.15 -16.67
N GLY A 77 16.63 -0.50 -17.21
CA GLY A 77 16.30 -0.52 -18.64
C GLY A 77 15.82 -1.88 -19.18
N GLN A 78 15.54 -2.84 -18.30
CA GLN A 78 15.15 -4.21 -18.66
C GLN A 78 13.69 -4.33 -19.07
N ILE A 79 12.84 -3.41 -18.59
CA ILE A 79 11.41 -3.37 -18.92
C ILE A 79 10.96 -1.98 -19.35
N THR A 80 9.99 -1.95 -20.26
CA THR A 80 9.28 -0.73 -20.66
C THR A 80 7.87 -0.75 -20.06
N VAL A 81 7.32 0.43 -19.73
CA VAL A 81 6.02 0.59 -19.06
C VAL A 81 4.88 -0.08 -19.82
N LEU A 82 4.77 0.17 -21.14
CA LEU A 82 3.61 -0.29 -21.92
C LEU A 82 3.56 -1.82 -22.09
N PRO A 83 4.67 -2.52 -22.43
CA PRO A 83 4.69 -3.98 -22.45
C PRO A 83 4.48 -4.63 -21.07
N LEU A 84 4.96 -4.01 -19.99
CA LEU A 84 4.74 -4.50 -18.62
C LEU A 84 3.24 -4.56 -18.31
N ILE A 85 2.54 -3.42 -18.46
CA ILE A 85 1.11 -3.31 -18.16
C ILE A 85 0.32 -4.29 -19.02
N THR A 86 0.54 -4.29 -20.35
CA THR A 86 -0.25 -5.13 -21.27
C THR A 86 -0.05 -6.63 -21.06
N LYS A 87 1.16 -7.07 -20.67
CA LYS A 87 1.43 -8.50 -20.45
C LYS A 87 1.09 -8.99 -19.05
N VAL A 88 1.20 -8.14 -18.03
CA VAL A 88 1.10 -8.56 -16.62
C VAL A 88 -0.25 -8.22 -16.00
N PHE A 89 -0.96 -7.21 -16.50
CA PHE A 89 -2.25 -6.79 -15.94
C PHE A 89 -3.28 -7.94 -15.87
N PHE A 90 -3.50 -8.66 -16.98
CA PHE A 90 -4.49 -9.74 -17.03
C PHE A 90 -4.09 -10.95 -16.16
N PRO A 91 -2.84 -11.45 -16.18
CA PRO A 91 -2.38 -12.45 -15.23
C PRO A 91 -2.56 -12.02 -13.76
N SER A 92 -2.16 -10.80 -13.41
CA SER A 92 -2.33 -10.26 -12.05
C SER A 92 -3.80 -10.19 -11.64
N LEU A 93 -4.68 -9.73 -12.53
CA LEU A 93 -6.12 -9.68 -12.28
C LEU A 93 -6.69 -11.10 -12.08
N ALA A 94 -6.27 -12.08 -12.88
CA ALA A 94 -6.69 -13.47 -12.74
C ALA A 94 -6.32 -14.06 -11.37
N CYS A 95 -5.15 -13.72 -10.82
CA CYS A 95 -4.75 -14.13 -9.46
C CYS A 95 -5.72 -13.61 -8.39
N VAL A 96 -6.11 -12.33 -8.48
CA VAL A 96 -7.07 -11.73 -7.53
C VAL A 96 -8.45 -12.35 -7.68
N LEU A 97 -8.92 -12.53 -8.92
CA LEU A 97 -10.21 -13.16 -9.20
C LEU A 97 -10.26 -14.61 -8.71
N GLY A 98 -9.17 -15.37 -8.85
CA GLY A 98 -9.06 -16.73 -8.34
C GLY A 98 -9.15 -16.80 -6.82
N ALA A 99 -8.40 -15.96 -6.12
CA ALA A 99 -8.43 -15.89 -4.66
C ALA A 99 -9.79 -15.42 -4.12
N LEU A 100 -10.37 -14.39 -4.76
CA LEU A 100 -11.70 -13.88 -4.41
C LEU A 100 -12.78 -14.92 -4.68
N GLY A 101 -12.73 -15.60 -5.84
CA GLY A 101 -13.64 -16.69 -6.19
C GLY A 101 -13.59 -17.80 -5.14
N TRP A 102 -12.39 -18.29 -4.82
CA TRP A 102 -12.19 -19.29 -3.76
C TRP A 102 -12.86 -18.86 -2.45
N HIS A 103 -12.63 -17.61 -2.01
CA HIS A 103 -13.22 -17.09 -0.77
C HIS A 103 -14.76 -17.06 -0.82
N LEU A 104 -15.34 -16.61 -1.94
CA LEU A 104 -16.79 -16.51 -2.12
C LEU A 104 -17.49 -17.87 -2.15
N PHE A 105 -16.82 -18.93 -2.62
CA PHE A 105 -17.36 -20.29 -2.67
C PHE A 105 -17.21 -21.07 -1.36
N THR A 106 -16.15 -20.79 -0.59
CA THR A 106 -15.82 -21.57 0.62
C THR A 106 -16.33 -20.97 1.92
N THR A 107 -16.63 -19.67 1.95
CA THR A 107 -17.01 -18.98 3.19
C THR A 107 -18.52 -18.86 3.29
N ASP A 108 -19.10 -19.44 4.33
CA ASP A 108 -20.52 -19.30 4.64
C ASP A 108 -20.77 -17.94 5.31
N THR A 109 -21.38 -17.01 4.58
CA THR A 109 -21.39 -15.60 4.97
C THR A 109 -22.71 -15.23 5.65
N LYS A 110 -22.68 -15.12 6.98
CA LYS A 110 -23.68 -14.33 7.71
C LYS A 110 -23.54 -12.85 7.36
N ALA A 111 -24.66 -12.12 7.32
CA ALA A 111 -24.66 -10.68 7.15
C ALA A 111 -23.81 -10.02 8.24
N LEU A 112 -22.93 -9.10 7.85
CA LEU A 112 -22.30 -8.19 8.82
C LEU A 112 -23.39 -7.28 9.36
N GLU A 113 -23.48 -7.15 10.67
CA GLU A 113 -24.12 -5.99 11.27
C GLU A 113 -23.40 -4.74 10.75
N SER A 114 -24.17 -3.75 10.33
CA SER A 114 -23.59 -2.49 9.86
C SER A 114 -22.79 -1.90 11.03
N PRO A 115 -21.50 -1.57 10.86
CA PRO A 115 -20.81 -0.83 11.89
C PRO A 115 -21.59 0.46 12.13
N GLU A 116 -21.87 0.77 13.40
CA GLU A 116 -22.36 2.10 13.73
C GLU A 116 -21.34 3.13 13.23
N PRO A 117 -21.79 4.29 12.71
CA PRO A 117 -20.89 5.32 12.26
C PRO A 117 -20.09 5.85 13.45
N SER A 118 -18.94 5.23 13.71
CA SER A 118 -17.97 5.81 14.61
C SER A 118 -17.45 7.08 13.95
N SER A 119 -17.67 8.22 14.60
CA SER A 119 -17.04 9.49 14.25
C SER A 119 -15.54 9.35 14.52
N SER A 120 -14.84 8.68 13.61
CA SER A 120 -13.39 8.68 13.60
C SER A 120 -12.95 10.08 13.22
N GLU A 121 -12.66 10.91 14.22
CA GLU A 121 -12.06 12.21 14.01
C GLU A 121 -10.76 11.99 13.24
N VAL A 122 -10.71 12.51 12.01
CA VAL A 122 -9.47 12.56 11.24
C VAL A 122 -8.50 13.41 12.06
N PRO A 123 -7.31 12.87 12.45
CA PRO A 123 -6.33 13.65 13.19
C PRO A 123 -6.05 14.96 12.46
N ARG A 124 -5.86 16.06 13.21
CA ARG A 124 -5.57 17.38 12.63
C ARG A 124 -4.43 17.26 11.61
N GLY A 125 -4.71 17.67 10.36
CA GLY A 125 -3.72 17.61 9.27
C GLY A 125 -3.54 16.24 8.61
N GLY A 126 -4.28 15.19 9.01
CA GLY A 126 -4.18 13.85 8.41
C GLY A 126 -4.50 13.82 6.91
N SER A 127 -5.52 14.57 6.47
CA SER A 127 -5.86 14.69 5.04
C SER A 127 -4.77 15.41 4.23
N LEU A 128 -4.11 16.42 4.81
CA LEU A 128 -3.00 17.13 4.18
C LEU A 128 -1.78 16.20 4.02
N ILE A 129 -1.38 15.52 5.10
CA ILE A 129 -0.27 14.55 5.11
C ILE A 129 -0.53 13.44 4.08
N PHE A 130 -1.76 12.89 4.04
CA PHE A 130 -2.15 11.89 3.06
C PHE A 130 -2.06 12.41 1.62
N SER A 131 -2.59 13.61 1.35
CA SER A 131 -2.57 14.21 0.01
C SER A 131 -1.15 14.50 -0.48
N VAL A 132 -0.28 15.00 0.40
CA VAL A 132 1.14 15.22 0.09
C VAL A 132 1.87 13.90 -0.12
N GLY A 133 1.56 12.86 0.66
CA GLY A 133 2.14 11.54 0.48
C GLY A 133 1.81 10.91 -0.86
N VAL A 134 0.52 10.86 -1.21
CA VAL A 134 0.08 10.34 -2.52
C VAL A 134 0.62 11.21 -3.65
N GLY A 135 0.56 12.54 -3.52
CA GLY A 135 1.09 13.46 -4.52
C GLY A 135 2.60 13.31 -4.72
N GLY A 136 3.36 13.14 -3.64
CA GLY A 136 4.80 12.90 -3.68
C GLY A 136 5.16 11.59 -4.37
N LEU A 137 4.36 10.54 -4.20
CA LEU A 137 4.57 9.27 -4.88
C LEU A 137 4.26 9.37 -6.38
N LEU A 138 3.17 10.05 -6.75
CA LEU A 138 2.81 10.31 -8.15
C LEU A 138 3.83 11.24 -8.85
N PHE A 139 4.54 12.07 -8.08
CA PHE A 139 5.60 12.94 -8.59
C PHE A 139 6.87 12.17 -8.99
N VAL A 140 7.14 11.00 -8.40
CA VAL A 140 8.36 10.21 -8.66
C VAL A 140 8.62 9.92 -10.16
N PRO A 141 7.65 9.41 -10.95
CA PRO A 141 7.87 9.21 -12.38
C PRO A 141 8.11 10.51 -13.14
N VAL A 142 7.45 11.61 -12.76
CA VAL A 142 7.64 12.93 -13.38
C VAL A 142 9.05 13.45 -13.08
N PHE A 143 9.50 13.34 -11.83
CA PHE A 143 10.85 13.70 -11.40
C PHE A 143 11.91 12.93 -12.17
N LYS A 144 11.76 11.61 -12.31
CA LYS A 144 12.70 10.80 -13.11
C LYS A 144 12.78 11.29 -14.55
N THR A 145 11.63 11.54 -15.18
CA THR A 145 11.59 11.95 -16.60
C THR A 145 12.24 13.31 -16.84
N ILE A 146 12.12 14.26 -15.89
CA ILE A 146 12.67 15.61 -16.04
C ILE A 146 14.13 15.68 -15.57
N SER A 147 14.46 15.09 -14.42
CA SER A 147 15.78 15.22 -13.79
C SER A 147 16.77 14.15 -14.22
N HIS A 148 16.33 13.07 -14.87
CA HIS A 148 17.14 11.88 -15.20
C HIS A 148 17.79 11.18 -13.98
N LEU A 149 17.40 11.58 -12.77
CA LEU A 149 17.87 10.99 -11.53
C LEU A 149 17.09 9.71 -11.19
N PRO A 150 17.68 8.79 -10.41
CA PRO A 150 16.98 7.59 -9.97
C PRO A 150 15.70 7.91 -9.18
N PRO A 151 14.60 7.15 -9.39
CA PRO A 151 13.33 7.25 -8.65
C PRO A 151 13.45 7.37 -7.12
N PHE A 152 14.42 6.68 -6.50
CA PHE A 152 14.59 6.72 -5.03
C PHE A 152 14.87 8.13 -4.51
N ALA A 153 15.55 8.98 -5.27
CA ALA A 153 15.81 10.35 -4.86
C ALA A 153 14.51 11.17 -4.76
N GLY A 154 13.58 10.96 -5.69
CA GLY A 154 12.24 11.55 -5.65
C GLY A 154 11.42 11.03 -4.46
N MET A 155 11.50 9.74 -4.16
CA MET A 155 10.84 9.15 -2.98
C MET A 155 11.37 9.70 -1.65
N LEU A 156 12.69 9.89 -1.54
CA LEU A 156 13.31 10.52 -0.37
C LEU A 156 12.88 11.98 -0.21
N LEU A 157 12.81 12.74 -1.32
CA LEU A 157 12.31 14.11 -1.33
C LEU A 157 10.85 14.20 -0.87
N ALA A 158 9.98 13.32 -1.38
CA ALA A 158 8.58 13.23 -0.95
C ALA A 158 8.49 12.92 0.55
N THR A 159 9.28 11.96 1.03
CA THR A 159 9.31 11.58 2.45
C THR A 159 9.80 12.74 3.34
N ALA A 160 10.84 13.46 2.91
CA ALA A 160 11.35 14.64 3.62
C ALA A 160 10.31 15.77 3.69
N ALA A 161 9.56 16.00 2.61
CA ALA A 161 8.47 16.98 2.60
C ALA A 161 7.32 16.61 3.55
N ILE A 162 6.88 15.34 3.53
CA ILE A 162 5.87 14.83 4.48
C ILE A 162 6.36 15.00 5.91
N TRP A 163 7.63 14.69 6.17
CA TRP A 163 8.22 14.80 7.50
C TRP A 163 8.22 16.26 7.99
N ALA A 164 8.71 17.20 7.17
CA ALA A 164 8.72 18.62 7.52
C ALA A 164 7.32 19.17 7.81
N ILE A 165 6.32 18.74 7.04
CA ILE A 165 4.91 19.13 7.26
C ILE A 165 4.36 18.52 8.55
N THR A 166 4.65 17.24 8.81
CA THR A 166 4.18 16.54 10.01
C THR A 166 4.76 17.17 11.27
N ASP A 167 6.06 17.50 11.26
CA ASP A 167 6.75 18.15 12.37
C ASP A 167 6.20 19.57 12.61
N ARG A 168 5.93 20.33 11.56
CA ARG A 168 5.29 21.65 11.69
C ARG A 168 3.87 21.58 12.26
N LEU A 169 3.13 20.51 11.99
CA LEU A 169 1.75 20.32 12.46
C LEU A 169 1.66 19.77 13.90
N HIS A 170 2.63 18.95 14.33
CA HIS A 170 2.54 18.18 15.59
C HIS A 170 3.75 18.36 16.53
N GLY A 171 4.73 19.17 16.17
CA GLY A 171 6.06 19.24 16.81
C GLY A 171 6.09 19.60 18.30
N ASN A 172 4.98 20.08 18.88
CA ASN A 172 4.89 20.39 20.32
C ASN A 172 4.08 19.38 21.16
N ASP A 173 3.32 18.45 20.55
CA ASP A 173 2.30 17.69 21.29
C ASP A 173 2.63 16.20 21.56
N ARG A 174 3.70 15.60 20.99
CA ARG A 174 3.97 14.16 21.13
C ARG A 174 5.46 13.76 21.19
N PRO A 175 6.07 13.63 22.39
CA PRO A 175 7.46 13.18 22.54
C PRO A 175 7.71 11.70 22.20
N GLU A 176 6.66 10.88 21.99
CA GLU A 176 6.73 9.45 21.62
C GLU A 176 7.07 9.20 20.13
N LEU A 177 7.16 10.25 19.31
CA LEU A 177 7.49 10.19 17.87
C LEU A 177 9.00 10.39 17.59
N LYS A 178 9.85 10.32 18.62
CA LYS A 178 11.28 10.61 18.47
C LYS A 178 12.03 9.52 17.69
N VAL A 179 12.96 10.01 16.88
CA VAL A 179 13.81 9.34 15.88
C VAL A 179 14.34 7.93 16.26
N PRO A 180 14.79 7.65 17.50
CA PRO A 180 15.29 6.32 17.85
C PRO A 180 14.22 5.22 17.84
N GLU A 181 12.97 5.56 18.18
CA GLU A 181 11.84 4.62 18.25
C GLU A 181 11.33 4.26 16.84
N ALA A 182 11.34 5.22 15.92
CA ALA A 182 10.95 5.03 14.52
C ALA A 182 12.02 4.29 13.71
N LEU A 183 13.31 4.58 13.94
CA LEU A 183 14.43 3.85 13.32
C LEU A 183 14.47 2.37 13.76
N ARG A 184 14.07 2.05 14.99
CA ARG A 184 13.94 0.66 15.48
C ARG A 184 12.87 -0.16 14.76
N ARG A 185 11.96 0.48 14.02
CA ARG A 185 10.89 -0.16 13.25
C ARG A 185 11.23 -0.35 11.78
N ILE A 186 12.43 0.04 11.35
CA ILE A 186 12.88 -0.22 9.98
C ILE A 186 13.19 -1.71 9.86
N ASP A 187 12.66 -2.33 8.81
CA ASP A 187 12.95 -3.72 8.46
C ASP A 187 14.38 -3.83 7.92
N THR A 188 15.34 -3.92 8.85
CA THR A 188 16.77 -4.06 8.53
C THR A 188 17.05 -5.33 7.73
N SER A 189 16.26 -6.39 7.94
CA SER A 189 16.35 -7.64 7.18
C SER A 189 15.95 -7.43 5.72
N GLY A 190 14.85 -6.71 5.47
CA GLY A 190 14.44 -6.32 4.12
C GLY A 190 15.50 -5.44 3.43
N ALA A 191 16.03 -4.45 4.13
CA ALA A 191 17.07 -3.56 3.59
C ALA A 191 18.35 -4.32 3.19
N LEU A 192 18.81 -5.26 4.03
CA LEU A 192 19.99 -6.09 3.77
C LEU A 192 19.74 -7.10 2.64
N PHE A 193 18.53 -7.66 2.54
CA PHE A 193 18.14 -8.54 1.45
C PHE A 193 18.21 -7.81 0.09
N PHE A 194 17.62 -6.62 -0.01
CA PHE A 194 17.68 -5.84 -1.24
C PHE A 194 19.10 -5.39 -1.56
N LEU A 195 19.90 -4.98 -0.55
CA LEU A 195 21.30 -4.65 -0.74
C LEU A 195 22.11 -5.82 -1.33
N GLY A 196 21.86 -7.05 -0.86
CA GLY A 196 22.55 -8.25 -1.35
C GLY A 196 22.14 -8.70 -2.75
N ILE A 197 20.95 -8.33 -3.24
CA ILE A 197 20.52 -8.60 -4.62
C ILE A 197 21.01 -7.48 -5.57
N LEU A 198 21.26 -6.28 -5.06
CA LEU A 198 21.62 -5.10 -5.85
C LEU A 198 23.14 -4.93 -6.05
N MET A 199 23.97 -5.54 -5.20
CA MET A 199 25.45 -5.56 -5.25
C MET A 199 25.95 -6.81 -5.96
#